data_AF-A0A950NH13-F1
#
_entry.id   AF-A0A950NH13-F1
#
_cell.length_a   1.000
_cell.length_b   1.000
_cell.length_c   1.000
_cell.angle_alpha   90.00
_cell.angle_beta   90.00
_cell.angle_gamma   90.00
#
_symmetry.space_group_name_H-M   'P 1'
#
loop_
_entity.id
_entity.type
_entity.pdbx_description
1 polymer ?
#
loop_
_entity_poly.entity_id
_entity_poly.type
_entity_poly.pdbx_seq_one_letter_code
_entity_poly.pdbx_strand_id
1 'polypeptide(L)'
;GKNLLDPGDTPHDNLQFLFFCAAVLQAVDKHQGLLRASVASAGQDHRLGANEAPPAIISVFLGSELERVFGAIERGEAGETTPGSFLGLGTPVLPPLPLHGGDRNRTSPFAFTGNKFEFRALGSSQSLSLPNTVLNTIVAEAIDALADELEKELGQGKDLEAALRPILQRSYAAHKQIIFAGDNYTPEWHAEAERRGLLNLRATPDALPYLVSEETVALFSNYSVLSERELHSRYEVFLEQYVTKLNIEAETAASIARTMLLPAAVRHRALLLEAQLPELTRELEDLITSFVESIKRLESANLADNQPHDDVLDHAMYMRDAVIPAMASVREDADRLEKVVADDIWPLPKYSEILFIK
;
A
#
# COMPACT_ATOMS: atom_id res chain seq x y z
N GLY A 1 -28.46 10.16 -12.54
CA GLY A 1 -28.18 8.74 -12.22
C GLY A 1 -28.43 8.50 -10.75
N LYS A 2 -28.48 7.23 -10.32
CA LYS A 2 -28.48 6.86 -8.91
C LYS A 2 -27.08 6.38 -8.54
N ASN A 3 -26.59 6.75 -7.35
CA ASN A 3 -25.35 6.18 -6.82
C ASN A 3 -25.66 4.82 -6.20
N LEU A 4 -25.06 3.76 -6.73
CA LEU A 4 -25.27 2.38 -6.28
C LEU A 4 -24.54 2.05 -4.97
N LEU A 5 -23.61 2.91 -4.55
CA LEU A 5 -22.88 2.82 -3.29
C LEU A 5 -23.39 3.80 -2.23
N ASP A 6 -24.55 4.43 -2.48
CA ASP A 6 -25.21 5.28 -1.49
C ASP A 6 -26.14 4.44 -0.60
N PRO A 7 -25.86 4.36 0.71
CA PRO A 7 -26.64 3.54 1.63
C PRO A 7 -28.06 4.12 1.86
N GLY A 8 -28.26 5.43 1.66
CA GLY A 8 -29.51 6.11 1.98
C GLY A 8 -29.80 6.19 3.48
N ASP A 9 -31.05 6.54 3.84
CA ASP A 9 -31.46 6.72 5.24
C ASP A 9 -31.65 5.39 6.01
N THR A 10 -31.90 4.30 5.27
CA THR A 10 -32.15 2.95 5.81
C THR A 10 -31.26 1.92 5.12
N PRO A 11 -29.96 1.85 5.48
CA PRO A 11 -28.99 1.02 4.77
C PRO A 11 -29.33 -0.49 4.77
N HIS A 12 -30.01 -0.96 5.81
CA HIS A 12 -30.42 -2.37 5.99
C HIS A 12 -31.57 -2.79 5.07
N ASP A 13 -32.39 -1.86 4.60
CA ASP A 13 -33.49 -2.10 3.67
C ASP A 13 -33.07 -1.88 2.22
N ASN A 14 -31.94 -1.21 2.00
CA ASN A 14 -31.41 -0.89 0.68
C ASN A 14 -30.67 -2.09 0.06
N LEU A 15 -31.45 -3.07 -0.41
CA LEU A 15 -30.95 -4.29 -1.05
C LEU A 15 -30.01 -4.03 -2.24
N GLN A 16 -30.26 -2.97 -3.00
CA GLN A 16 -29.40 -2.60 -4.13
C GLN A 16 -28.01 -2.19 -3.64
N PHE A 17 -27.95 -1.29 -2.66
CA PHE A 17 -26.69 -0.90 -2.04
C PHE A 17 -25.95 -2.09 -1.44
N LEU A 18 -26.65 -2.96 -0.69
CA LEU A 18 -26.06 -4.13 -0.05
C LEU A 18 -25.46 -5.09 -1.08
N PHE A 19 -26.12 -5.31 -2.21
CA PHE A 19 -25.62 -6.12 -3.32
C PHE A 19 -24.30 -5.56 -3.87
N PHE A 20 -24.27 -4.28 -4.25
CA PHE A 20 -23.05 -3.68 -4.80
C PHE A 20 -21.93 -3.57 -3.78
N CYS A 21 -22.25 -3.32 -2.51
CA CYS A 21 -21.26 -3.31 -1.44
C CYS A 21 -20.67 -4.72 -1.19
N ALA A 22 -21.50 -5.77 -1.17
CA ALA A 22 -21.03 -7.15 -1.09
C ALA A 22 -20.15 -7.54 -2.29
N ALA A 23 -20.53 -7.12 -3.51
CA ALA A 23 -19.72 -7.34 -4.71
C ALA A 23 -18.32 -6.69 -4.57
N VAL A 24 -18.24 -5.46 -4.05
CA VAL A 24 -16.95 -4.80 -3.81
C VAL A 24 -16.12 -5.55 -2.76
N LEU A 25 -16.73 -6.01 -1.67
CA LEU A 25 -16.03 -6.79 -0.63
C LEU A 25 -15.46 -8.09 -1.21
N GLN A 26 -16.27 -8.83 -1.98
CA GLN A 26 -15.86 -10.04 -2.68
C GLN A 26 -14.71 -9.78 -3.66
N ALA A 27 -14.80 -8.71 -4.45
CA ALA A 27 -13.77 -8.35 -5.41
C ALA A 27 -12.42 -8.04 -4.72
N VAL A 28 -12.44 -7.25 -3.64
CA VAL A 28 -11.23 -6.86 -2.92
C VAL A 28 -10.61 -8.06 -2.19
N ASP A 29 -11.41 -8.91 -1.57
CA ASP A 29 -10.94 -10.10 -0.86
C ASP A 29 -10.35 -11.16 -1.80
N LYS A 30 -11.00 -11.41 -2.94
CA LYS A 30 -10.52 -12.40 -3.93
C LYS A 30 -9.26 -11.95 -4.67
N HIS A 31 -9.13 -10.65 -4.96
CA HIS A 31 -8.07 -10.12 -5.82
C HIS A 31 -7.04 -9.25 -5.08
N GLN A 32 -6.75 -9.56 -3.81
CA GLN A 32 -5.80 -8.81 -2.97
C GLN A 32 -4.43 -8.63 -3.63
N GLY A 33 -3.87 -9.72 -4.16
CA GLY A 33 -2.55 -9.73 -4.79
C GLY A 33 -2.52 -8.85 -6.04
N LEU A 34 -3.53 -8.98 -6.91
CA LEU A 34 -3.67 -8.15 -8.11
C LEU A 34 -3.86 -6.67 -7.78
N LEU A 35 -4.66 -6.34 -6.75
CA LEU A 35 -4.80 -4.96 -6.28
C LEU A 35 -3.47 -4.38 -5.79
N ARG A 36 -2.73 -5.14 -4.98
CA ARG A 36 -1.40 -4.74 -4.50
C ARG A 36 -0.38 -4.63 -5.64
N ALA A 37 -0.45 -5.50 -6.64
CA ALA A 37 0.38 -5.45 -7.84
C ALA A 37 0.08 -4.23 -8.72
N SER A 38 -1.19 -3.82 -8.82
CA SER A 38 -1.63 -2.68 -9.62
C SER A 38 -1.04 -1.34 -9.17
N VAL A 39 -0.62 -1.26 -7.90
CA VAL A 39 0.02 -0.09 -7.28
C VAL A 39 1.50 -0.35 -6.95
N ALA A 40 2.11 -1.42 -7.46
CA ALA A 40 3.52 -1.73 -7.17
C ALA A 40 4.48 -0.77 -7.90
N SER A 41 5.50 -0.27 -7.18
CA SER A 41 6.64 0.49 -7.72
C SER A 41 7.69 0.70 -6.63
N ALA A 42 8.95 0.93 -7.01
CA ALA A 42 10.04 1.20 -6.07
C ALA A 42 9.71 2.33 -5.08
N GLY A 43 9.13 3.44 -5.56
CA GLY A 43 8.73 4.55 -4.69
C GLY A 43 7.58 4.21 -3.73
N GLN A 44 6.72 3.24 -4.06
CA GLN A 44 5.67 2.78 -3.15
C GLN A 44 6.20 1.91 -2.02
N ASP A 45 7.28 1.16 -2.26
CA ASP A 45 7.89 0.32 -1.22
C ASP A 45 8.47 1.16 -0.07
N HIS A 46 8.88 2.41 -0.34
CA HIS A 46 9.25 3.38 0.70
C HIS A 46 8.05 4.03 1.40
N ARG A 47 6.87 4.04 0.76
CA ARG A 47 5.69 4.75 1.26
C ARG A 47 4.80 3.86 2.12
N LEU A 48 4.47 2.67 1.62
CA LEU A 48 3.45 1.80 2.24
C LEU A 48 3.88 1.39 3.66
N GLY A 49 2.95 1.49 4.61
CA GLY A 49 3.18 1.13 6.01
C GLY A 49 3.86 2.21 6.86
N ALA A 50 4.02 3.44 6.35
CA ALA A 50 4.61 4.56 7.08
C ALA A 50 3.84 5.86 6.89
N ASN A 51 3.94 6.80 7.85
CA ASN A 51 3.51 8.20 7.73
C ASN A 51 2.12 8.41 7.08
N GLU A 52 1.07 7.83 7.66
CA GLU A 52 -0.33 7.86 7.17
C GLU A 52 -0.60 7.10 5.85
N ALA A 53 0.39 6.46 5.24
CA ALA A 53 0.15 5.55 4.11
C ALA A 53 -0.25 4.16 4.62
N PRO A 54 -1.23 3.49 3.99
CA PRO A 54 -1.67 2.17 4.41
C PRO A 54 -0.55 1.12 4.28
N PRO A 55 -0.55 0.04 5.07
CA PRO A 55 0.39 -1.07 4.87
C PRO A 55 0.10 -1.80 3.55
N ALA A 56 1.00 -2.72 3.18
CA ALA A 56 0.85 -3.57 2.00
C ALA A 56 -0.26 -4.62 2.10
N ILE A 57 -0.87 -4.78 3.29
CA ILE A 57 -2.01 -5.66 3.54
C ILE A 57 -3.26 -4.95 3.04
N ILE A 58 -3.90 -5.49 2.00
CA ILE A 58 -5.18 -4.96 1.52
C ILE A 58 -6.26 -5.34 2.52
N SER A 59 -6.95 -4.35 3.09
CA SER A 59 -8.05 -4.50 4.03
C SER A 59 -9.12 -3.45 3.76
N VAL A 60 -10.39 -3.79 4.05
CA VAL A 60 -11.53 -2.90 3.86
C VAL A 60 -11.99 -2.33 5.19
N PHE A 61 -12.12 -1.02 5.24
CA PHE A 61 -12.82 -0.31 6.29
C PHE A 61 -14.25 0.00 5.86
N LEU A 62 -15.26 -0.57 6.53
CA LEU A 62 -16.69 -0.29 6.25
C LEU A 62 -17.29 0.76 7.18
N GLY A 63 -16.79 0.85 8.41
CA GLY A 63 -17.37 1.66 9.46
C GLY A 63 -18.38 0.87 10.29
N SER A 64 -18.52 1.24 11.56
CA SER A 64 -19.26 0.49 12.58
C SER A 64 -20.74 0.24 12.23
N GLU A 65 -21.37 1.21 11.54
CA GLU A 65 -22.77 1.09 11.14
C GLU A 65 -22.96 -0.02 10.10
N LEU A 66 -22.17 0.00 9.03
CA LEU A 66 -22.26 -0.99 7.96
C LEU A 66 -21.79 -2.37 8.41
N GLU A 67 -20.74 -2.46 9.24
CA GLU A 67 -20.31 -3.73 9.83
C GLU A 67 -21.45 -4.37 10.65
N ARG A 68 -22.22 -3.56 11.39
CA ARG A 68 -23.37 -4.05 12.14
C ARG A 68 -24.51 -4.50 11.23
N VAL A 69 -24.79 -3.77 10.14
CA VAL A 69 -25.81 -4.16 9.14
C VAL A 69 -25.44 -5.49 8.50
N PHE A 70 -24.22 -5.65 7.99
CA PHE A 70 -23.78 -6.91 7.40
C PHE A 70 -23.67 -8.04 8.42
N GLY A 71 -23.25 -7.75 9.66
CA GLY A 71 -23.26 -8.75 10.74
C GLY A 71 -24.68 -9.22 11.11
N ALA A 72 -25.69 -8.34 11.05
CA ALA A 72 -27.08 -8.73 11.26
C ALA A 72 -27.59 -9.61 10.09
N ILE A 73 -27.24 -9.27 8.85
CA ILE A 73 -27.53 -10.10 7.67
C ILE A 73 -26.88 -11.48 7.82
N GLU A 74 -25.64 -11.55 8.32
CA GLU A 74 -24.95 -12.82 8.57
C GLU A 74 -25.70 -13.71 9.58
N ARG A 75 -26.24 -13.12 10.64
CA ARG A 75 -27.00 -13.84 11.69
C ARG A 75 -28.46 -14.14 11.31
N GLY A 76 -28.96 -13.58 10.20
CA GLY A 76 -30.36 -13.68 9.81
C GLY A 76 -31.30 -12.83 10.67
N GLU A 77 -30.79 -11.78 11.31
CA GLU A 77 -31.56 -10.84 12.13
C GLU A 77 -32.12 -9.70 11.26
N ALA A 78 -33.37 -9.31 11.51
CA ALA A 78 -33.92 -8.07 10.92
C ALA A 78 -33.21 -6.88 11.60
N GLY A 79 -32.53 -6.06 10.80
CA GLY A 79 -31.58 -5.05 11.30
C GLY A 79 -32.19 -4.10 12.33
N GLU A 80 -31.57 -4.00 13.50
CA GLU A 80 -31.90 -2.95 14.46
C GLU A 80 -31.44 -1.59 13.90
N THR A 81 -32.35 -0.64 13.76
CA THR A 81 -31.99 0.76 13.53
C THR A 81 -31.21 1.27 14.74
N THR A 82 -29.94 1.63 14.56
CA THR A 82 -29.24 2.39 15.61
C THR A 82 -29.67 3.85 15.43
N PRO A 83 -30.24 4.50 16.46
CA PRO A 83 -30.48 5.93 16.42
C PRO A 83 -29.16 6.64 16.11
N GLY A 84 -29.16 7.57 15.16
CA GLY A 84 -27.95 8.29 14.75
C GLY A 84 -27.14 8.71 15.97
N SER A 85 -25.91 8.21 16.10
CA SER A 85 -25.04 8.58 17.20
C SER A 85 -24.72 10.07 17.04
N PHE A 86 -25.17 10.88 17.99
CA PHE A 86 -24.82 12.29 18.07
C PHE A 86 -23.69 12.46 19.07
N LEU A 87 -22.67 13.23 18.73
CA LEU A 87 -21.61 13.56 19.70
C LEU A 87 -22.21 14.55 20.72
N GLY A 88 -22.46 14.06 21.94
CA GLY A 88 -22.85 14.92 23.05
C GLY A 88 -21.65 15.77 23.49
N LEU A 89 -21.60 17.05 23.08
CA LEU A 89 -20.53 18.00 23.44
C LEU A 89 -20.59 18.47 24.92
N GLY A 90 -21.19 17.67 25.81
CA GLY A 90 -21.29 17.95 27.25
C GLY A 90 -22.07 19.20 27.62
N THR A 91 -22.75 19.87 26.68
CA THR A 91 -23.55 21.07 26.93
C THR A 91 -24.85 21.04 26.09
N PRO A 92 -26.02 21.36 26.67
CA PRO A 92 -27.30 21.36 25.96
C PRO A 92 -27.48 22.54 24.98
N VAL A 93 -26.47 23.42 24.85
CA VAL A 93 -26.52 24.67 24.08
C VAL A 93 -25.94 24.51 22.68
N LEU A 94 -25.05 23.53 22.48
CA LEU A 94 -24.47 23.26 21.17
C LEU A 94 -25.36 22.29 20.40
N PRO A 95 -25.69 22.57 19.13
CA PRO A 95 -26.39 21.60 18.30
C PRO A 95 -25.55 20.33 18.25
N PRO A 96 -26.17 19.14 18.43
CA PRO A 96 -25.45 17.88 18.35
C PRO A 96 -24.80 17.79 16.97
N LEU A 97 -23.47 17.67 16.94
CA LEU A 97 -22.78 17.41 15.69
C LEU A 97 -23.17 16.01 15.23
N PRO A 98 -23.64 15.83 13.98
CA PRO A 98 -23.80 14.50 13.44
C PRO A 98 -22.43 13.84 13.53
N LEU A 99 -22.37 12.72 14.25
CA LEU A 99 -21.21 11.84 14.17
C LEU A 99 -21.33 11.25 12.77
N HIS A 100 -20.72 11.91 11.78
CA HIS A 100 -20.66 11.37 10.43
C HIS A 100 -20.07 9.97 10.58
N GLY A 101 -20.88 8.94 10.39
CA GLY A 101 -20.56 7.53 10.68
C GLY A 101 -19.38 6.98 9.86
N GLY A 102 -18.83 7.77 8.95
CA GLY A 102 -17.50 7.53 8.40
C GLY A 102 -16.44 7.88 9.44
N ASP A 103 -16.25 6.99 10.41
CA ASP A 103 -15.00 6.92 11.15
C ASP A 103 -13.85 6.91 10.12
N ARG A 104 -13.03 7.96 10.15
CA ARG A 104 -12.01 8.19 9.12
C ARG A 104 -10.77 7.40 9.51
N ASN A 105 -10.86 6.07 9.47
CA ASN A 105 -9.68 5.25 9.59
C ASN A 105 -8.78 5.51 8.36
N ARG A 106 -7.80 6.40 8.52
CA ARG A 106 -6.88 6.82 7.44
C ARG A 106 -5.86 5.74 7.08
N THR A 107 -5.67 4.77 7.97
CA THR A 107 -4.66 3.71 7.83
C THR A 107 -5.14 2.56 6.95
N SER A 108 -6.44 2.48 6.68
CA SER A 108 -7.01 1.44 5.80
C SER A 108 -6.68 1.72 4.32
N PRO A 109 -6.20 0.70 3.56
CA PRO A 109 -5.96 0.82 2.13
C PRO A 109 -7.24 1.00 1.31
N PHE A 110 -8.38 0.47 1.77
CA PHE A 110 -9.65 0.52 1.03
C PHE A 110 -10.78 0.92 1.97
N ALA A 111 -11.26 2.16 1.90
CA ALA A 111 -12.19 2.68 2.90
C ALA A 111 -13.51 3.13 2.31
N PHE A 112 -14.62 2.68 2.90
CA PHE A 112 -15.95 3.24 2.63
C PHE A 112 -16.09 4.59 3.33
N THR A 113 -16.40 5.65 2.56
CA THR A 113 -16.51 7.01 3.08
C THR A 113 -17.93 7.57 2.93
N GLY A 114 -18.94 6.75 3.21
CA GLY A 114 -20.35 7.14 3.26
C GLY A 114 -21.12 6.89 1.97
N ASN A 115 -20.56 7.18 0.79
CA ASN A 115 -21.24 6.95 -0.49
C ASN A 115 -20.31 6.48 -1.63
N LYS A 116 -19.07 6.12 -1.28
CA LYS A 116 -18.03 5.67 -2.20
C LYS A 116 -16.97 4.89 -1.43
N PHE A 117 -16.17 4.12 -2.15
CA PHE A 117 -14.93 3.57 -1.65
C PHE A 117 -13.72 4.41 -2.10
N GLU A 118 -12.74 4.55 -1.22
CA GLU A 118 -11.47 5.20 -1.47
C GLU A 118 -10.34 4.17 -1.43
N PHE A 119 -9.67 3.97 -2.57
CA PHE A 119 -8.45 3.16 -2.63
C PHE A 119 -7.22 4.04 -2.39
N ARG A 120 -6.62 3.90 -1.21
CA ARG A 120 -5.57 4.79 -0.67
C ARG A 120 -4.15 4.24 -0.85
N ALA A 121 -4.03 3.01 -1.36
CA ALA A 121 -2.73 2.38 -1.61
C ALA A 121 -2.03 2.93 -2.87
N LEU A 122 -2.71 3.73 -3.69
CA LEU A 122 -2.15 4.33 -4.91
C LEU A 122 -1.02 5.34 -4.61
N GLY A 123 0.07 5.24 -5.36
CA GLY A 123 1.18 6.19 -5.30
C GLY A 123 0.95 7.50 -6.04
N SER A 124 1.50 8.59 -5.52
CA SER A 124 1.35 9.94 -6.09
C SER A 124 1.92 10.10 -7.50
N SER A 125 2.91 9.30 -7.87
CA SER A 125 3.56 9.32 -9.20
C SER A 125 2.99 8.30 -10.19
N GLN A 126 1.98 7.51 -9.79
CA GLN A 126 1.46 6.41 -10.62
C GLN A 126 0.31 6.88 -11.52
N SER A 127 0.19 6.23 -12.68
CA SER A 127 -0.96 6.39 -13.55
C SER A 127 -2.19 5.75 -12.91
N LEU A 128 -3.33 6.46 -12.96
CA LEU A 128 -4.62 5.95 -12.51
C LEU A 128 -5.15 4.80 -13.38
N SER A 129 -4.58 4.63 -14.59
CA SER A 129 -5.14 3.73 -15.60
C SER A 129 -5.17 2.27 -15.13
N LEU A 130 -4.04 1.69 -14.74
CA LEU A 130 -4.00 0.27 -14.37
C LEU A 130 -4.80 -0.05 -13.10
N PRO A 131 -4.67 0.72 -11.98
CA PRO A 131 -5.51 0.52 -10.81
C PRO A 131 -7.01 0.59 -11.13
N ASN A 132 -7.44 1.55 -11.96
CA ASN A 132 -8.84 1.64 -12.37
C ASN A 132 -9.26 0.49 -13.29
N THR A 133 -8.40 0.04 -14.21
CA THR A 133 -8.65 -1.13 -15.03
C THR A 133 -8.86 -2.36 -14.15
N VAL A 134 -7.95 -2.61 -13.20
CA VAL A 134 -8.07 -3.70 -12.22
C VAL A 134 -9.36 -3.57 -11.42
N LEU A 135 -9.60 -2.44 -10.76
CA LEU A 135 -10.77 -2.21 -9.90
C LEU A 135 -12.09 -2.45 -10.64
N ASN A 136 -12.23 -1.91 -11.84
CA ASN A 136 -13.46 -2.08 -12.62
C ASN A 136 -13.66 -3.54 -13.06
N THR A 137 -12.59 -4.24 -13.46
CA THR A 137 -12.68 -5.64 -13.91
C THR A 137 -12.98 -6.59 -12.74
N ILE A 138 -12.34 -6.42 -11.58
CA ILE A 138 -12.60 -7.30 -10.42
C ILE A 138 -14.02 -7.09 -9.86
N VAL A 139 -14.52 -5.85 -9.90
CA VAL A 139 -15.89 -5.54 -9.45
C VAL A 139 -16.90 -6.06 -10.47
N ALA A 140 -16.62 -6.00 -11.76
CA ALA A 140 -17.45 -6.64 -12.79
C ALA A 140 -17.56 -8.15 -12.57
N GLU A 141 -16.44 -8.83 -12.28
CA GLU A 141 -16.44 -10.27 -11.95
C GLU A 141 -17.29 -10.59 -10.73
N ALA A 142 -17.18 -9.80 -9.66
CA ALA A 142 -17.99 -10.02 -8.47
C ALA A 142 -19.49 -9.74 -8.71
N ILE A 143 -19.82 -8.72 -9.52
CA ILE A 143 -21.21 -8.43 -9.90
C ILE A 143 -21.79 -9.59 -10.71
N ASP A 144 -21.08 -10.09 -11.72
CA ASP A 144 -21.56 -11.20 -12.55
C ASP A 144 -21.76 -12.46 -11.73
N ALA A 145 -20.81 -12.80 -10.85
CA ALA A 145 -20.94 -13.97 -9.97
C ALA A 145 -22.19 -13.89 -9.07
N LEU A 146 -22.43 -12.74 -8.44
CA LEU A 146 -23.60 -12.55 -7.57
C LEU A 146 -24.91 -12.41 -8.36
N ALA A 147 -24.87 -11.84 -9.57
CA ALA A 147 -26.01 -11.73 -10.46
C ALA A 147 -26.44 -13.10 -10.99
N ASP A 148 -25.49 -13.95 -11.40
CA ASP A 148 -25.75 -15.33 -11.84
C ASP A 148 -26.41 -16.16 -10.72
N GLU A 149 -25.98 -16.00 -9.48
CA GLU A 149 -26.64 -16.62 -8.31
C GLU A 149 -28.07 -16.07 -8.14
N LEU A 150 -28.25 -14.77 -8.24
CA LEU A 150 -29.55 -14.13 -8.07
C LEU A 150 -30.55 -14.55 -9.15
N GLU A 151 -30.12 -14.61 -10.41
CA GLU A 151 -30.95 -15.04 -11.53
C GLU A 151 -31.41 -16.50 -11.38
N LYS A 152 -30.54 -17.39 -10.88
CA LYS A 152 -30.89 -18.78 -10.59
C LYS A 152 -31.96 -18.89 -9.50
N GLU A 153 -31.84 -18.09 -8.44
CA GLU A 153 -32.80 -18.07 -7.34
C GLU A 153 -34.15 -17.48 -7.76
N LEU A 154 -34.14 -16.41 -8.56
CA LEU A 154 -35.35 -15.82 -9.15
C LEU A 154 -36.04 -16.78 -10.14
N GLY A 155 -35.26 -17.55 -10.91
CA GLY A 155 -35.78 -18.59 -11.81
C GLY A 155 -36.54 -19.72 -11.10
N GLN A 156 -36.31 -19.90 -9.80
CA GLN A 156 -37.07 -20.83 -8.94
C GLN A 156 -38.39 -20.24 -8.43
N GLY A 157 -38.74 -19.00 -8.81
CA GLY A 157 -39.97 -18.31 -8.41
C GLY A 157 -39.91 -17.62 -7.05
N LYS A 158 -38.72 -17.42 -6.49
CA LYS A 158 -38.52 -16.65 -5.26
C LYS A 158 -38.72 -15.15 -5.54
N ASP A 159 -39.22 -14.42 -4.56
CA ASP A 159 -39.19 -12.95 -4.61
C ASP A 159 -37.75 -12.44 -4.47
N LEU A 160 -37.51 -11.18 -4.85
CA LEU A 160 -36.17 -10.58 -4.88
C LEU A 160 -35.51 -10.58 -3.49
N GLU A 161 -36.25 -10.30 -2.43
CA GLU A 161 -35.69 -10.19 -1.09
C GLU A 161 -35.32 -11.58 -0.54
N ALA A 162 -36.18 -12.58 -0.72
CA ALA A 162 -35.97 -13.95 -0.33
C ALA A 162 -34.85 -14.62 -1.15
N ALA A 163 -34.64 -14.21 -2.40
CA ALA A 163 -33.52 -14.65 -3.23
C ALA A 163 -32.19 -14.01 -2.83
N LEU A 164 -32.20 -12.69 -2.58
CA LEU A 164 -30.98 -11.92 -2.37
C LEU A 164 -30.41 -12.05 -0.95
N ARG A 165 -31.24 -12.07 0.10
CA ARG A 165 -30.74 -12.16 1.49
C ARG A 165 -29.80 -13.35 1.73
N PRO A 166 -30.11 -14.59 1.28
CA PRO A 166 -29.18 -15.72 1.41
C PRO A 166 -27.88 -15.54 0.64
N ILE A 167 -27.91 -14.89 -0.53
CA ILE A 167 -26.71 -14.60 -1.33
C ILE A 167 -25.80 -13.63 -0.58
N LEU A 168 -26.37 -12.54 -0.05
CA LEU A 168 -25.64 -11.56 0.77
C LEU A 168 -25.03 -12.19 2.02
N GLN A 169 -25.79 -13.06 2.70
CA GLN A 169 -25.33 -13.78 3.88
C GLN A 169 -24.11 -14.66 3.55
N ARG A 170 -24.18 -15.44 2.46
CA ARG A 170 -23.05 -16.29 2.03
C ARG A 170 -21.85 -15.48 1.59
N SER A 171 -22.05 -14.47 0.74
CA SER A 171 -20.98 -13.62 0.22
C SER A 171 -20.27 -12.88 1.37
N TYR A 172 -21.02 -12.27 2.29
CA TYR A 172 -20.41 -11.62 3.44
C TYR A 172 -19.67 -12.60 4.35
N ALA A 173 -20.25 -13.77 4.66
CA ALA A 173 -19.58 -14.78 5.48
C ALA A 173 -18.26 -15.27 4.87
N ALA A 174 -18.20 -15.39 3.54
CA ALA A 174 -17.01 -15.80 2.81
C ALA A 174 -15.93 -14.72 2.75
N HIS A 175 -16.31 -13.44 2.68
CA HIS A 175 -15.39 -12.33 2.40
C HIS A 175 -15.16 -11.37 3.57
N LYS A 176 -15.80 -11.57 4.73
CA LYS A 176 -15.65 -10.68 5.91
C LYS A 176 -14.24 -10.64 6.48
N GLN A 177 -13.37 -11.59 6.14
CA GLN A 177 -11.98 -11.65 6.60
C GLN A 177 -11.15 -10.42 6.19
N ILE A 178 -11.50 -9.79 5.05
CA ILE A 178 -10.87 -8.55 4.55
C ILE A 178 -11.23 -7.32 5.38
N ILE A 179 -12.28 -7.40 6.20
CA ILE A 179 -12.83 -6.25 6.93
C ILE A 179 -12.03 -6.03 8.21
N PHE A 180 -11.53 -4.80 8.38
CA PHE A 180 -10.78 -4.41 9.57
C PHE A 180 -10.97 -2.93 9.92
N ALA A 181 -11.43 -2.68 11.14
CA ALA A 181 -11.69 -1.34 11.66
C ALA A 181 -10.55 -0.74 12.51
N GLY A 182 -9.53 -1.54 12.85
CA GLY A 182 -8.47 -1.14 13.79
C GLY A 182 -7.31 -0.39 13.14
N ASP A 183 -6.24 -0.22 13.93
CA ASP A 183 -4.99 0.38 13.47
C ASP A 183 -4.19 -0.61 12.62
N ASN A 184 -4.04 -0.28 11.34
CA ASN A 184 -3.38 -1.14 10.35
C ASN A 184 -1.85 -1.18 10.50
N TYR A 185 -1.23 -0.39 11.39
CA TYR A 185 0.22 -0.44 11.63
C TYR A 185 0.64 -1.41 12.73
N THR A 186 -0.33 -1.90 13.51
CA THR A 186 -0.03 -2.69 14.71
C THR A 186 0.55 -4.07 14.35
N PRO A 187 1.61 -4.55 15.03
CA PRO A 187 2.10 -5.92 14.85
C PRO A 187 1.00 -6.97 15.07
N GLU A 188 0.05 -6.68 15.97
CA GLU A 188 -1.13 -7.49 16.23
C GLU A 188 -2.01 -7.64 14.98
N TRP A 189 -2.23 -6.55 14.23
CA TRP A 189 -2.94 -6.62 12.95
C TRP A 189 -2.18 -7.44 11.92
N HIS A 190 -0.86 -7.29 11.82
CA HIS A 190 -0.07 -8.06 10.86
C HIS A 190 -0.17 -9.58 11.13
N ALA A 191 -0.10 -10.00 12.39
CA ALA A 191 -0.27 -11.40 12.77
C ALA A 191 -1.72 -11.88 12.55
N GLU A 192 -2.71 -11.03 12.81
CA GLU A 192 -4.11 -11.35 12.58
C GLU A 192 -4.45 -11.49 11.09
N ALA A 193 -3.95 -10.58 10.26
CA ALA A 193 -4.11 -10.60 8.81
C ALA A 193 -3.57 -11.91 8.20
N GLU A 194 -2.38 -12.35 8.64
CA GLU A 194 -1.81 -13.62 8.22
C GLU A 194 -2.69 -14.82 8.62
N ARG A 195 -3.21 -14.83 9.86
CA ARG A 195 -4.15 -15.87 10.31
C ARG A 195 -5.45 -15.90 9.51
N ARG A 196 -5.88 -14.74 8.98
CA ARG A 196 -7.05 -14.59 8.10
C ARG A 196 -6.77 -14.92 6.65
N GLY A 197 -5.52 -15.23 6.28
CA GLY A 197 -5.12 -15.49 4.89
C GLY A 197 -4.97 -14.23 4.04
N LEU A 198 -4.86 -13.05 4.65
CA LEU A 198 -4.62 -11.80 3.92
C LEU A 198 -3.16 -11.69 3.49
N LEU A 199 -2.94 -11.28 2.24
CA LEU A 199 -1.61 -11.17 1.66
C LEU A 199 -0.87 -9.94 2.20
N ASN A 200 0.39 -10.13 2.60
CA ASN A 200 1.30 -9.06 3.02
C ASN A 200 2.51 -8.99 2.07
N LEU A 201 2.28 -8.48 0.85
CA LEU A 201 3.31 -8.36 -0.20
C LEU A 201 4.03 -7.02 -0.05
N ARG A 202 5.04 -7.00 0.83
CA ARG A 202 5.70 -5.77 1.26
C ARG A 202 6.40 -5.06 0.12
N ALA A 203 7.20 -5.79 -0.65
CA ALA A 203 7.97 -5.21 -1.74
C ALA A 203 7.30 -5.44 -3.10
N THR A 204 7.66 -4.59 -4.06
CA THR A 204 7.19 -4.68 -5.44
C THR A 204 7.49 -6.03 -6.10
N PRO A 205 8.68 -6.65 -5.94
CA PRO A 205 8.95 -8.00 -6.45
C PRO A 205 8.03 -9.08 -5.87
N ASP A 206 7.50 -8.92 -4.65
CA ASP A 206 6.54 -9.87 -4.06
C ASP A 206 5.15 -9.74 -4.69
N ALA A 207 4.81 -8.54 -5.16
CA ALA A 207 3.48 -8.21 -5.69
C ALA A 207 3.34 -8.46 -7.19
N LEU A 208 4.36 -8.13 -7.98
CA LEU A 208 4.28 -8.18 -9.44
C LEU A 208 3.92 -9.56 -10.02
N PRO A 209 4.33 -10.72 -9.45
CA PRO A 209 3.92 -12.03 -9.94
C PRO A 209 2.40 -12.24 -10.02
N TYR A 210 1.61 -11.54 -9.21
CA TYR A 210 0.15 -11.61 -9.26
C TYR A 210 -0.46 -10.96 -10.52
N LEU A 211 0.31 -10.20 -11.32
CA LEU A 211 -0.16 -9.72 -12.63
C LEU A 211 -0.29 -10.85 -13.66
N VAL A 212 0.47 -11.93 -13.49
CA VAL A 212 0.54 -13.06 -14.42
C VAL A 212 0.09 -14.39 -13.79
N SER A 213 -0.48 -14.34 -12.59
CA SER A 213 -1.13 -15.51 -12.00
C SER A 213 -2.28 -16.01 -12.89
N GLU A 214 -2.52 -17.32 -12.91
CA GLU A 214 -3.58 -17.95 -13.71
C GLU A 214 -4.96 -17.31 -13.48
N GLU A 215 -5.26 -16.95 -12.23
CA GLU A 215 -6.51 -16.28 -11.82
C GLU A 215 -6.66 -14.91 -12.48
N THR A 216 -5.61 -14.09 -12.47
CA THR A 216 -5.57 -12.78 -13.13
C THR A 216 -5.68 -12.90 -14.64
N VAL A 217 -4.97 -13.85 -15.25
CA VAL A 217 -5.02 -14.07 -16.71
C VAL A 217 -6.44 -14.48 -17.13
N ALA A 218 -7.06 -15.39 -16.39
CA ALA A 218 -8.43 -15.82 -16.62
C ALA A 218 -9.42 -14.66 -16.46
N LEU A 219 -9.30 -13.87 -15.39
CA LEU A 219 -10.12 -12.68 -15.13
C LEU A 219 -10.11 -11.74 -16.34
N PHE A 220 -8.93 -11.26 -16.76
CA PHE A 220 -8.84 -10.28 -17.83
C PHE A 220 -9.25 -10.83 -19.20
N SER A 221 -8.99 -12.12 -19.45
CA SER A 221 -9.38 -12.79 -20.70
C SER A 221 -10.90 -12.97 -20.79
N ASN A 222 -11.55 -13.37 -19.71
CA ASN A 222 -13.01 -13.55 -19.66
C ASN A 222 -13.76 -12.25 -19.98
N TYR A 223 -13.24 -11.11 -19.53
CA TYR A 223 -13.82 -9.80 -19.81
C TYR A 223 -13.28 -9.13 -21.08
N SER A 224 -12.34 -9.77 -21.79
CA SER A 224 -11.69 -9.19 -22.98
C SER A 224 -11.08 -7.80 -22.72
N VAL A 225 -10.52 -7.59 -21.53
CA VAL A 225 -9.94 -6.30 -21.11
C VAL A 225 -8.43 -6.26 -21.36
N LEU A 226 -7.71 -7.34 -21.01
CA LEU A 226 -6.29 -7.53 -21.33
C LEU A 226 -6.07 -8.98 -21.73
N SER A 227 -5.21 -9.21 -22.71
CA SER A 227 -4.72 -10.54 -23.08
C SER A 227 -3.58 -11.00 -22.17
N GLU A 228 -3.37 -12.32 -22.09
CA GLU A 228 -2.22 -12.92 -21.40
C GLU A 228 -0.88 -12.28 -21.83
N ARG A 229 -0.68 -12.10 -23.13
CA ARG A 229 0.53 -11.45 -23.67
C ARG A 229 0.70 -10.00 -23.17
N GLU A 230 -0.40 -9.25 -23.02
CA GLU A 230 -0.33 -7.89 -22.50
C GLU A 230 -0.04 -7.87 -20.99
N LEU A 231 -0.55 -8.83 -20.23
CA LEU A 231 -0.24 -8.98 -18.80
C LEU A 231 1.23 -9.33 -18.58
N HIS A 232 1.76 -10.31 -19.32
CA HIS A 232 3.18 -10.67 -19.27
C HIS A 232 4.08 -9.50 -19.67
N SER A 233 3.74 -8.78 -20.74
CA SER A 233 4.51 -7.60 -21.15
C SER A 233 4.51 -6.51 -20.07
N ARG A 234 3.38 -6.28 -19.37
CA ARG A 234 3.33 -5.32 -18.25
C ARG A 234 4.17 -5.78 -17.06
N TYR A 235 4.09 -7.06 -16.73
CA TYR A 235 4.87 -7.67 -15.66
C TYR A 235 6.37 -7.49 -15.88
N GLU A 236 6.87 -7.85 -17.06
CA GLU A 236 8.28 -7.68 -17.45
C GLU A 236 8.70 -6.21 -17.40
N VAL A 237 7.93 -5.31 -18.03
CA VAL A 237 8.24 -3.87 -18.04
C VAL A 237 8.27 -3.28 -16.63
N PHE A 238 7.38 -3.70 -15.73
CA PHE A 238 7.38 -3.19 -14.35
C PHE A 238 8.56 -3.69 -13.53
N LEU A 239 8.99 -4.95 -13.72
CA LEU A 239 10.21 -5.46 -13.11
C LEU A 239 11.45 -4.73 -13.62
N GLU A 240 11.56 -4.55 -14.95
CA GLU A 240 12.67 -3.79 -15.55
C GLU A 240 12.71 -2.35 -15.04
N GLN A 241 11.55 -1.68 -14.94
CA GLN A 241 11.47 -0.33 -14.38
C GLN A 241 11.89 -0.28 -12.91
N TYR A 242 11.51 -1.29 -12.12
CA TYR A 242 11.90 -1.39 -10.72
C TYR A 242 13.42 -1.52 -10.58
N VAL A 243 14.02 -2.47 -11.30
CA VAL A 243 15.47 -2.69 -11.36
C VAL A 243 16.20 -1.43 -11.82
N THR A 244 15.78 -0.85 -12.94
CA THR A 244 16.44 0.31 -13.54
C THR A 244 16.43 1.51 -12.61
N LYS A 245 15.30 1.79 -11.96
CA LYS A 245 15.19 2.91 -11.00
C LYS A 245 16.12 2.71 -9.81
N LEU A 246 16.09 1.53 -9.18
CA LEU A 246 16.96 1.26 -8.04
C LEU A 246 18.44 1.26 -8.40
N ASN A 247 18.80 0.83 -9.61
CA ASN A 247 20.18 0.91 -10.09
C ASN A 247 20.62 2.37 -10.25
N ILE A 248 19.76 3.23 -10.82
CA ILE A 248 20.04 4.67 -10.92
C ILE A 248 20.19 5.30 -9.52
N GLU A 249 19.31 4.95 -8.58
CA GLU A 249 19.39 5.43 -7.19
C GLU A 249 20.70 4.98 -6.52
N ALA A 250 21.10 3.73 -6.70
CA ALA A 250 22.34 3.17 -6.15
C ALA A 250 23.59 3.84 -6.72
N GLU A 251 23.68 3.98 -8.04
CA GLU A 251 24.77 4.70 -8.71
C GLU A 251 24.85 6.15 -8.26
N THR A 252 23.69 6.82 -8.14
CA THR A 252 23.62 8.21 -7.68
C THR A 252 24.08 8.34 -6.23
N ALA A 253 23.62 7.45 -5.34
CA ALA A 253 24.01 7.44 -3.93
C ALA A 253 25.51 7.17 -3.76
N ALA A 254 26.07 6.19 -4.48
CA ALA A 254 27.50 5.90 -4.46
C ALA A 254 28.33 7.10 -4.97
N SER A 255 27.88 7.71 -6.07
CA SER A 255 28.53 8.90 -6.65
C SER A 255 28.53 10.09 -5.70
N ILE A 256 27.38 10.44 -5.10
CA ILE A 256 27.27 11.52 -4.11
C ILE A 256 28.17 11.23 -2.90
N ALA A 257 28.09 10.00 -2.37
CA ALA A 257 28.87 9.61 -1.21
C ALA A 257 30.39 9.71 -1.47
N ARG A 258 30.85 9.24 -2.63
CA ARG A 258 32.27 9.21 -3.00
C ARG A 258 32.83 10.56 -3.42
N THR A 259 32.07 11.35 -4.16
CA THR A 259 32.59 12.57 -4.81
C THR A 259 32.25 13.85 -4.07
N MET A 260 31.22 13.84 -3.20
CA MET A 260 30.78 15.01 -2.46
C MET A 260 31.03 14.84 -0.96
N LEU A 261 30.43 13.82 -0.34
CA LEU A 261 30.39 13.68 1.11
C LEU A 261 31.74 13.23 1.70
N LEU A 262 32.37 12.20 1.12
CA LEU A 262 33.66 11.71 1.59
C LEU A 262 34.75 12.79 1.52
N PRO A 263 34.91 13.56 0.42
CA PRO A 263 35.84 14.67 0.38
C PRO A 263 35.55 15.75 1.43
N ALA A 264 34.27 16.07 1.70
CA ALA A 264 33.91 17.04 2.73
C ALA A 264 34.36 16.57 4.13
N ALA A 265 34.12 15.31 4.47
CA ALA A 265 34.55 14.71 5.73
C ALA A 265 36.09 14.69 5.87
N VAL A 266 36.80 14.31 4.80
CA VAL A 266 38.28 14.30 4.79
C VAL A 266 38.86 15.72 4.94
N ARG A 267 38.26 16.73 4.29
CA ARG A 267 38.66 18.13 4.47
C ARG A 267 38.46 18.60 5.90
N HIS A 268 37.31 18.29 6.50
CA HIS A 268 37.04 18.65 7.90
C HIS A 268 38.03 17.97 8.85
N ARG A 269 38.38 16.69 8.60
CA ARG A 269 39.42 15.99 9.37
C ARG A 269 40.78 16.69 9.28
N ALA A 270 41.17 17.21 8.11
CA ALA A 270 42.42 17.93 7.96
C ALA A 270 42.46 19.20 8.83
N LEU A 271 41.34 19.93 8.94
CA LEU A 271 41.22 21.10 9.81
C LEU A 271 41.34 20.73 11.30
N LEU A 272 40.73 19.62 11.73
CA LEU A 272 40.83 19.15 13.12
C LEU A 272 42.26 18.74 13.50
N LEU A 273 42.98 18.13 12.55
CA LEU A 273 44.40 17.80 12.71
C LEU A 273 45.27 19.06 12.85
N GLU A 274 45.04 20.07 12.01
CA GLU A 274 45.75 21.35 12.07
C GLU A 274 45.47 22.08 13.40
N ALA A 275 44.23 22.04 13.87
CA ALA A 275 43.80 22.59 15.15
C ALA A 275 44.29 21.80 16.38
N GLN A 276 44.96 20.65 16.18
CA GLN A 276 45.45 19.78 17.25
C GLN A 276 44.33 19.31 18.21
N LEU A 277 43.19 18.89 17.64
CA LEU A 277 42.03 18.36 18.37
C LEU A 277 41.96 16.83 18.19
N PRO A 278 42.77 16.03 18.93
CA PRO A 278 42.94 14.61 18.67
C PRO A 278 41.69 13.76 18.95
N GLU A 279 40.86 14.16 19.91
CA GLU A 279 39.64 13.44 20.28
C GLU A 279 38.60 13.49 19.15
N LEU A 280 38.27 14.70 18.67
CA LEU A 280 37.36 14.92 17.53
C LEU A 280 37.92 14.32 16.23
N THR A 281 39.24 14.38 16.05
CA THR A 281 39.89 13.76 14.88
C THR A 281 39.65 12.25 14.85
N ARG A 282 39.80 11.57 15.99
CA ARG A 282 39.61 10.12 16.10
C ARG A 282 38.16 9.73 15.83
N GLU A 283 37.21 10.43 16.44
CA GLU A 283 35.78 10.19 16.22
C GLU A 283 35.40 10.28 14.74
N LEU A 284 35.89 11.31 14.04
CA LEU A 284 35.64 11.49 12.62
C LEU A 284 36.35 10.45 11.75
N GLU A 285 37.54 9.99 12.14
CA GLU A 285 38.28 8.97 11.42
C GLU A 285 37.58 7.61 11.44
N ASP A 286 37.00 7.22 12.58
CA ASP A 286 36.19 6.01 12.70
C ASP A 286 34.96 6.08 11.80
N LEU A 287 34.28 7.25 11.75
CA LEU A 287 33.13 7.48 10.87
C LEU A 287 33.50 7.45 9.38
N ILE A 288 34.61 8.10 8.99
CA ILE A 288 35.10 8.07 7.60
C ILE A 288 35.43 6.64 7.18
N THR A 289 36.04 5.85 8.06
CA THR A 289 36.38 4.45 7.78
C THR A 289 35.13 3.62 7.52
N SER A 290 34.13 3.70 8.42
CA SER A 290 32.82 3.06 8.23
C SER A 290 32.17 3.48 6.92
N PHE A 291 32.15 4.79 6.63
CA PHE A 291 31.55 5.32 5.41
C PHE A 291 32.22 4.80 4.14
N VAL A 292 33.55 4.71 4.11
CA VAL A 292 34.29 4.14 2.97
C VAL A 292 33.94 2.66 2.78
N GLU A 293 33.81 1.89 3.86
CA GLU A 293 33.39 0.48 3.80
C GLU A 293 31.96 0.34 3.27
N SER A 294 31.03 1.16 3.75
CA SER A 294 29.65 1.21 3.28
C SER A 294 29.57 1.55 1.78
N ILE A 295 30.34 2.55 1.31
CA ILE A 295 30.37 2.89 -0.13
C ILE A 295 30.91 1.72 -0.94
N LYS A 296 32.02 1.09 -0.53
CA LYS A 296 32.58 -0.07 -1.25
C LYS A 296 31.60 -1.23 -1.32
N ARG A 297 30.84 -1.47 -0.25
CA ARG A 297 29.79 -2.50 -0.22
C ARG A 297 28.69 -2.19 -1.22
N LEU A 298 28.22 -0.95 -1.28
CA LEU A 298 27.22 -0.52 -2.26
C LEU A 298 27.75 -0.65 -3.69
N GLU A 299 28.94 -0.14 -3.97
CA GLU A 299 29.58 -0.25 -5.30
C GLU A 299 29.70 -1.72 -5.70
N SER A 300 30.19 -2.58 -4.80
CA SER A 300 30.32 -4.02 -5.07
C SER A 300 28.95 -4.68 -5.31
N ALA A 301 27.94 -4.38 -4.49
CA ALA A 301 26.60 -4.94 -4.66
C ALA A 301 25.97 -4.50 -5.99
N ASN A 302 26.25 -3.27 -6.45
CA ASN A 302 25.69 -2.71 -7.67
C ASN A 302 26.52 -3.02 -8.94
N LEU A 303 27.66 -3.73 -8.84
CA LEU A 303 28.39 -4.19 -10.04
C LEU A 303 27.51 -5.12 -10.88
N ALA A 304 27.50 -4.90 -12.20
CA ALA A 304 26.71 -5.71 -13.14
C ALA A 304 27.00 -7.21 -12.97
N ASP A 305 28.27 -7.61 -12.87
CA ASP A 305 28.68 -9.03 -12.72
C ASP A 305 28.14 -9.72 -11.45
N ASN A 306 27.70 -8.95 -10.45
CA ASN A 306 27.11 -9.48 -9.21
C ASN A 306 25.57 -9.50 -9.26
N GLN A 307 24.97 -8.92 -10.30
CA GLN A 307 23.51 -8.89 -10.48
C GLN A 307 23.05 -10.10 -11.31
N PRO A 308 21.89 -10.69 -10.99
CA PRO A 308 21.28 -11.70 -11.86
C PRO A 308 21.01 -11.14 -13.27
N HIS A 309 21.16 -11.99 -14.28
CA HIS A 309 20.95 -11.60 -15.69
C HIS A 309 19.96 -12.49 -16.45
N ASP A 310 19.67 -13.68 -15.92
CA ASP A 310 18.86 -14.68 -16.63
C ASP A 310 17.35 -14.47 -16.45
N ASP A 311 16.95 -13.89 -15.31
CA ASP A 311 15.54 -13.65 -14.97
C ASP A 311 15.37 -12.27 -14.30
N VAL A 312 14.36 -11.51 -14.75
CA VAL A 312 14.13 -10.13 -14.32
C VAL A 312 13.55 -10.07 -12.90
N LEU A 313 12.81 -11.10 -12.47
CA LEU A 313 12.30 -11.18 -11.10
C LEU A 313 13.44 -11.45 -10.13
N ASP A 314 14.34 -12.38 -10.44
CA ASP A 314 15.55 -12.63 -9.64
C ASP A 314 16.41 -11.37 -9.53
N HIS A 315 16.55 -10.61 -10.63
CA HIS A 315 17.24 -9.32 -10.62
C HIS A 315 16.53 -8.32 -9.70
N ALA A 316 15.21 -8.19 -9.77
CA ALA A 316 14.43 -7.32 -8.90
C ALA A 316 14.53 -7.73 -7.42
N MET A 317 14.54 -9.03 -7.11
CA MET A 317 14.76 -9.56 -5.76
C MET A 317 16.18 -9.24 -5.27
N TYR A 318 17.20 -9.38 -6.10
CA TYR A 318 18.57 -8.99 -5.76
C TYR A 318 18.69 -7.50 -5.44
N MET A 319 18.04 -6.63 -6.22
CA MET A 319 18.01 -5.19 -5.92
C MET A 319 17.41 -4.92 -4.53
N ARG A 320 16.32 -5.62 -4.18
CA ARG A 320 15.67 -5.53 -2.87
C ARG A 320 16.56 -6.03 -1.73
N ASP A 321 17.20 -7.17 -1.91
CA ASP A 321 17.84 -7.91 -0.81
C ASP A 321 19.32 -7.56 -0.60
N ALA A 322 20.01 -7.07 -1.64
CA ALA A 322 21.42 -6.71 -1.59
C ALA A 322 21.68 -5.21 -1.76
N VAL A 323 21.09 -4.59 -2.79
CA VAL A 323 21.41 -3.20 -3.15
C VAL A 323 20.74 -2.20 -2.21
N ILE A 324 19.44 -2.34 -1.93
CA ILE A 324 18.72 -1.43 -1.00
C ILE A 324 19.37 -1.40 0.39
N PRO A 325 19.69 -2.53 1.05
CA PRO A 325 20.36 -2.50 2.36
C PRO A 325 21.75 -1.86 2.31
N ALA A 326 22.50 -2.04 1.22
CA ALA A 326 23.79 -1.39 1.05
C ALA A 326 23.65 0.14 0.90
N MET A 327 22.64 0.62 0.15
CA MET A 327 22.31 2.05 0.07
C MET A 327 21.93 2.62 1.44
N ALA A 328 21.12 1.89 2.21
CA ALA A 328 20.71 2.31 3.55
C ALA A 328 21.92 2.47 4.50
N SER A 329 22.91 1.57 4.40
CA SER A 329 24.14 1.65 5.18
C SER A 329 24.96 2.91 4.84
N VAL A 330 25.09 3.23 3.55
CA VAL A 330 25.74 4.47 3.09
C VAL A 330 25.01 5.70 3.64
N ARG A 331 23.67 5.69 3.61
CA ARG A 331 22.86 6.79 4.14
C ARG A 331 23.05 6.97 5.64
N GLU A 332 23.04 5.89 6.43
CA GLU A 332 23.21 5.98 7.88
C GLU A 332 24.55 6.64 8.27
N ASP A 333 25.64 6.25 7.60
CA ASP A 333 26.95 6.86 7.82
C ASP A 333 27.00 8.31 7.34
N ALA A 334 26.36 8.65 6.21
CA ALA A 334 26.24 10.02 5.72
C ALA A 334 25.48 10.92 6.70
N ASP A 335 24.36 10.46 7.26
CA ASP A 335 23.55 11.20 8.23
C ASP A 335 24.31 11.44 9.55
N ARG A 336 25.25 10.54 9.90
CA ARG A 336 26.16 10.73 11.04
C ARG A 336 27.24 11.76 10.73
N LEU A 337 27.82 11.72 9.53
CA LEU A 337 28.80 12.69 9.07
C LEU A 337 28.22 14.12 9.00
N GLU A 338 26.97 14.29 8.56
CA GLU A 338 26.29 15.60 8.50
C GLU A 338 26.28 16.33 9.86
N LYS A 339 26.24 15.59 10.96
CA LYS A 339 26.15 16.14 12.32
C LYS A 339 27.50 16.64 12.86
N VAL A 340 28.60 16.13 12.32
CA VAL A 340 29.96 16.41 12.84
C VAL A 340 30.79 17.24 11.87
N VAL A 341 30.50 17.19 10.57
CA VAL A 341 31.16 18.02 9.56
C VAL A 341 30.61 19.44 9.62
N ALA A 342 31.50 20.42 9.56
CA ALA A 342 31.10 21.83 9.56
C ALA A 342 30.16 22.17 8.40
N ASP A 343 29.14 22.98 8.68
CA ASP A 343 28.04 23.33 7.78
C ASP A 343 28.53 24.02 6.49
N ASP A 344 29.54 24.87 6.60
CA ASP A 344 30.17 25.58 5.48
C ASP A 344 30.96 24.66 4.53
N ILE A 345 31.32 23.46 4.98
CA ILE A 345 32.02 22.43 4.19
C ILE A 345 31.04 21.38 3.65
N TRP A 346 29.87 21.24 4.27
CA TRP A 346 28.88 20.24 3.91
C TRP A 346 28.26 20.56 2.54
N PRO A 347 28.32 19.65 1.55
CA PRO A 347 28.04 20.00 0.16
C PRO A 347 26.55 19.86 -0.23
N LEU A 348 25.70 19.37 0.67
CA LEU A 348 24.27 19.15 0.40
C LEU A 348 23.43 20.07 1.29
N PRO A 349 22.29 20.57 0.81
CA PRO A 349 21.37 21.29 1.67
C PRO A 349 20.80 20.34 2.73
N LYS A 350 20.74 20.81 3.98
CA LYS A 350 20.17 20.07 5.09
C LYS A 350 18.65 20.01 4.96
N TYR A 351 18.03 19.01 5.59
CA TYR A 351 16.57 18.90 5.60
C TYR A 351 15.87 20.17 6.14
N SER A 352 16.46 20.86 7.12
CA SER A 352 15.93 22.12 7.63
C SER A 352 15.86 23.21 6.58
N GLU A 353 16.85 23.25 5.67
CA GLU A 353 16.91 24.22 4.58
C GLU A 353 15.88 23.87 3.51
N ILE A 354 15.84 22.60 3.09
CA ILE A 354 14.88 22.12 2.07
C ILE A 354 13.43 22.33 2.52
N LEU A 355 13.12 22.09 3.80
CA LEU A 355 11.75 22.07 4.30
C LEU A 355 11.23 23.43 4.78
N PHE A 356 12.10 24.31 5.32
CA PHE A 356 11.66 25.51 6.03
C PHE A 356 12.25 26.82 5.50
N ILE A 357 13.42 26.79 4.87
CA ILE A 357 14.08 28.00 4.38
C ILE A 357 13.65 28.23 2.93
N LYS A 358 12.88 29.30 2.72
CA LYS A 358 12.38 29.72 1.40
C LYS A 358 13.29 30.73 0.74
#